data_AF-A0A3B0YN99-F1
#
_entry.id   AF-A0A3B0YN99-F1
#
_cell.length_a   1.000
_cell.length_b   1.000
_cell.length_c   1.000
_cell.angle_alpha   90.00
_cell.angle_beta   90.00
_cell.angle_gamma   90.00
#
_symmetry.space_group_name_H-M   'P 1'
#
loop_
_entity.id
_entity.type
_entity.pdbx_description
1 polymer ?
#
loop_
_entity_poly.entity_id
_entity_poly.type
_entity_poly.pdbx_seq_one_letter_code
_entity_poly.pdbx_strand_id
1 'polypeptide(L)'
;MRHIQLLTLCILAVFSGTLFASVNTPITTKNSVTTIKDSRTATSILGKHPIHYQVEKRSYPSLLRITNSNGKYSLQTEPVKPSVKLIKPRNTYSLQGNISEIHSDYFKFIGNITTQLNSDNQNKCTQRGIFYFSYFKATGKPAKWRLLQNRHTCANKPVIVEFSANPEWKPRPTSKKLSLWGIGMITKNLRTDRGNFRILFPEQGITNLYDKPNGQKVAAININLYKEKFMPAGLTTRQIKYYRNIFGTLLIHRNNSVSKINIHPQDMIKVKSNYYVIKVYQVKDNYLQILPSSMKHKAWVSIKDLAKQGFQYSSWRDYILNHQSKSFTPSGKIALNVRLHSNAQSDKVTLVKGKRFKIKLTGQTNGAWMKVAVSQLSKNCRKTIEKWQGWIKTLDDTGYPNIQIRSGSRNRC
;
A
#
# COMPACT_ATOMS: atom_id res chain seq x y z
N MET A 1 -66.04 37.89 23.59
CA MET A 1 -64.99 38.64 24.31
C MET A 1 -64.22 37.69 25.23
N ARG A 2 -63.03 37.27 24.82
CA ARG A 2 -61.93 36.75 25.67
C ARG A 2 -60.68 36.70 24.79
N HIS A 3 -59.75 37.61 25.05
CA HIS A 3 -58.45 37.67 24.40
C HIS A 3 -57.56 36.55 24.92
N ILE A 4 -57.00 35.74 24.01
CA ILE A 4 -55.87 34.85 24.29
C ILE A 4 -54.64 35.54 23.68
N GLN A 5 -53.77 36.05 24.55
CA GLN A 5 -52.46 36.57 24.17
C GLN A 5 -51.54 35.37 23.88
N LEU A 6 -51.08 35.26 22.62
CA LEU A 6 -49.98 34.39 22.25
C LEU A 6 -48.67 35.15 22.46
N LEU A 7 -47.87 34.73 23.44
CA LEU A 7 -46.54 35.26 23.71
C LEU A 7 -45.53 34.47 22.84
N THR A 8 -45.03 35.09 21.77
CA THR A 8 -44.00 34.50 20.90
C THR A 8 -42.62 34.84 21.46
N LEU A 9 -41.94 33.86 22.05
CA LEU A 9 -40.57 34.01 22.56
C LEU A 9 -39.56 33.80 21.40
N CYS A 10 -39.01 34.89 20.87
CA CYS A 10 -37.87 34.84 19.94
C CYS A 10 -36.56 34.63 20.72
N ILE A 11 -35.99 33.43 20.66
CA ILE A 11 -34.62 33.16 21.11
C ILE A 11 -33.67 33.37 19.93
N LEU A 12 -33.03 34.54 19.86
CA LEU A 12 -31.86 34.77 19.01
C LEU A 12 -30.63 34.13 19.68
N ALA A 13 -30.21 32.96 19.20
CA ALA A 13 -28.91 32.39 19.54
C ALA A 13 -27.82 33.06 18.69
N VAL A 14 -27.11 34.03 19.28
CA VAL A 14 -25.88 34.61 18.70
C VAL A 14 -24.78 33.55 18.76
N PHE A 15 -24.53 32.88 17.64
CA PHE A 15 -23.36 32.01 17.47
C PHE A 15 -22.13 32.90 17.24
N SER A 16 -21.39 33.16 18.32
CA SER A 16 -20.04 33.75 18.24
C SER A 16 -19.08 32.72 17.63
N GLY A 17 -18.74 32.93 16.36
CA GLY A 17 -17.72 32.15 15.67
C GLY A 17 -16.34 32.41 16.24
N THR A 18 -15.88 31.56 17.16
CA THR A 18 -14.48 31.54 17.58
C THR A 18 -13.61 31.04 16.41
N LEU A 19 -12.93 31.97 15.75
CA LEU A 19 -11.80 31.71 14.87
C LEU A 19 -10.72 30.94 15.64
N PHE A 20 -10.66 29.62 15.46
CA PHE A 20 -9.51 28.84 15.89
C PHE A 20 -8.31 29.19 14.98
N ALA A 21 -7.55 30.20 15.37
CA ALA A 21 -6.20 30.38 14.88
C ALA A 21 -5.40 29.10 15.23
N SER A 22 -4.94 28.37 14.22
CA SER A 22 -4.09 27.21 14.44
C SER A 22 -2.76 27.68 15.02
N VAL A 23 -2.62 27.62 16.34
CA VAL A 23 -1.37 27.88 17.02
C VAL A 23 -0.39 26.78 16.60
N ASN A 24 0.50 27.12 15.66
CA ASN A 24 1.66 26.31 15.30
C ASN A 24 2.60 26.30 16.50
N THR A 25 2.34 25.41 17.47
CA THR A 25 3.28 25.18 18.57
C THR A 25 4.61 24.72 17.96
N PRO A 26 5.72 25.41 18.24
CA PRO A 26 7.01 24.99 17.75
C PRO A 26 7.30 23.59 18.29
N ILE A 27 7.52 22.64 17.38
CA ILE A 27 8.02 21.31 17.73
C ILE A 27 9.46 21.51 18.22
N THR A 28 9.61 21.81 19.51
CA THR A 28 10.89 21.93 20.19
C THR A 28 11.40 20.51 20.41
N THR A 29 12.18 20.01 19.46
CA THR A 29 12.92 18.77 19.63
C THR A 29 14.09 19.04 20.57
N LYS A 30 13.84 18.99 21.88
CA LYS A 30 14.91 18.85 22.89
C LYS A 30 15.81 17.71 22.43
N ASN A 31 17.12 17.94 22.44
CA ASN A 31 18.24 17.10 22.00
C ASN A 31 18.06 15.58 22.20
N SER A 32 17.17 14.95 21.42
CA SER A 32 16.89 13.54 21.55
C SER A 32 17.84 12.75 20.66
N VAL A 33 18.56 11.83 21.29
CA VAL A 33 19.37 10.81 20.62
C VAL A 33 18.46 9.99 19.70
N THR A 34 18.94 9.66 18.50
CA THR A 34 18.18 8.84 17.56
C THR A 34 17.98 7.44 18.15
N THR A 35 16.74 6.96 18.19
CA THR A 35 16.46 5.59 18.63
C THR A 35 16.83 4.61 17.53
N ILE A 36 17.87 3.80 17.75
CA ILE A 36 18.35 2.81 16.77
C ILE A 36 17.81 1.43 17.16
N LYS A 37 16.94 0.86 16.32
CA LYS A 37 16.45 -0.52 16.45
C LYS A 37 17.20 -1.50 15.56
N ASP A 38 17.89 -1.01 14.52
CA ASP A 38 18.80 -1.80 13.69
C ASP A 38 20.06 -0.98 13.36
N SER A 39 21.18 -1.34 14.01
CA SER A 39 22.47 -0.65 13.86
C SER A 39 23.04 -0.76 12.46
N ARG A 40 22.78 -1.87 11.74
CA ARG A 40 23.28 -2.05 10.37
C ARG A 40 22.59 -1.10 9.41
N THR A 41 21.26 -0.96 9.53
CA THR A 41 20.54 0.04 8.76
C THR A 41 21.07 1.43 9.08
N ALA A 42 21.28 1.76 10.36
CA ALA A 42 21.81 3.04 10.77
C ALA A 42 23.18 3.34 10.14
N THR A 43 24.09 2.37 10.07
CA THR A 43 25.37 2.52 9.36
C THR A 43 25.17 2.66 7.85
N SER A 44 24.27 1.88 7.24
CA SER A 44 24.09 1.84 5.78
C SER A 44 23.56 3.15 5.16
N ILE A 45 22.80 3.92 5.94
CA ILE A 45 22.24 5.19 5.49
C ILE A 45 23.20 6.36 5.70
N LEU A 46 24.33 6.19 6.39
CA LEU A 46 25.31 7.27 6.57
C LEU A 46 26.00 7.63 5.24
N GLY A 47 26.47 8.88 5.16
CA GLY A 47 27.24 9.37 4.02
C GLY A 47 26.39 10.15 3.02
N LYS A 48 26.89 10.21 1.78
CA LYS A 48 26.31 10.96 0.67
C LYS A 48 25.63 10.00 -0.31
N HIS A 49 24.37 10.29 -0.65
CA HIS A 49 23.52 9.44 -1.49
C HIS A 49 22.88 10.26 -2.60
N PRO A 50 22.86 9.77 -3.85
CA PRO A 50 22.05 10.38 -4.90
C PRO A 50 20.56 10.29 -4.52
N ILE A 51 19.87 11.42 -4.54
CA ILE A 51 18.43 11.49 -4.30
C ILE A 51 17.71 12.00 -5.55
N HIS A 52 16.60 11.36 -5.87
CA HIS A 52 15.71 11.72 -6.95
C HIS A 52 14.41 12.25 -6.38
N TYR A 53 14.15 13.53 -6.62
CA TYR A 53 12.84 14.12 -6.41
C TYR A 53 12.09 14.08 -7.74
N GLN A 54 11.05 13.26 -7.85
CA GLN A 54 10.27 13.10 -9.08
C GLN A 54 8.88 13.69 -8.90
N VAL A 55 8.53 14.63 -9.77
CA VAL A 55 7.18 15.18 -9.90
C VAL A 55 6.67 14.82 -11.27
N GLU A 56 5.58 14.06 -11.31
CA GLU A 56 5.04 13.48 -12.55
C GLU A 56 6.11 12.66 -13.32
N LYS A 57 6.53 13.13 -14.50
CA LYS A 57 7.55 12.47 -15.35
C LYS A 57 8.93 13.13 -15.27
N ARG A 58 9.10 14.20 -14.48
CA ARG A 58 10.36 14.94 -14.37
C ARG A 58 11.09 14.55 -13.09
N SER A 59 12.39 14.29 -13.20
CA SER A 59 13.26 13.95 -12.08
C SER A 59 14.25 15.08 -11.83
N TYR A 60 14.37 15.49 -10.57
CA TYR A 60 15.25 16.55 -10.11
C TYR A 60 16.31 15.90 -9.20
N PRO A 61 17.53 15.67 -9.71
CA PRO A 61 18.59 15.07 -8.93
C PRO A 61 19.11 16.04 -7.87
N SER A 62 19.37 15.52 -6.67
CA SER A 62 20.07 16.22 -5.60
C SER A 62 21.01 15.23 -4.90
N LEU A 63 21.84 15.72 -3.97
CA LEU A 63 22.64 14.87 -3.11
C LEU A 63 22.06 14.91 -1.69
N LEU A 64 21.83 13.76 -1.09
CA LEU A 64 21.39 13.63 0.30
C LEU A 64 22.59 13.26 1.16
N ARG A 65 22.85 14.02 2.22
CA ARG A 65 23.84 13.70 3.23
C ARG A 65 23.15 13.31 4.54
N ILE A 66 23.52 12.17 5.09
CA ILE A 66 23.12 11.74 6.42
C ILE A 66 24.37 11.63 7.29
N THR A 67 24.35 12.32 8.43
CA THR A 67 25.47 12.37 9.38
C THR A 67 25.03 11.88 10.75
N ASN A 68 25.95 11.30 11.51
CA ASN A 68 25.76 10.96 12.92
C ASN A 68 26.76 11.77 13.75
N SER A 69 26.26 12.59 14.69
CA SER A 69 27.07 13.28 15.68
C SER A 69 26.55 12.89 17.06
N ASN A 70 27.35 12.15 17.83
CA ASN A 70 27.02 11.70 19.18
C ASN A 70 25.66 10.98 19.29
N GLY A 71 25.36 10.09 18.34
CA GLY A 71 24.11 9.33 18.29
C GLY A 71 22.92 10.11 17.73
N LYS A 72 23.12 11.37 17.31
CA LYS A 72 22.10 12.19 16.64
C LYS A 72 22.30 12.11 15.13
N TYR A 73 21.36 11.46 14.47
CA TYR A 73 21.32 11.36 13.03
C TYR A 73 20.61 12.57 12.44
N SER A 74 21.26 13.27 11.51
CA SER A 74 20.68 14.38 10.77
C SER A 74 20.72 14.10 9.27
N LEU A 75 19.71 14.63 8.57
CA LEU A 75 19.53 14.46 7.14
C LEU A 75 19.45 15.84 6.51
N GLN A 76 20.30 16.08 5.52
CA GLN A 76 20.37 17.34 4.78
C GLN A 76 20.65 17.08 3.30
N THR A 77 19.91 17.73 2.41
CA THR A 77 20.26 17.76 0.97
C THR A 77 21.29 18.84 0.66
N GLU A 78 22.22 18.53 -0.21
CA GLU A 78 23.17 19.45 -0.83
C GLU A 78 22.74 19.70 -2.29
N PRO A 79 22.80 20.96 -2.79
CA PRO A 79 22.62 21.23 -4.20
C PRO A 79 23.74 20.57 -5.01
N VAL A 80 23.40 19.94 -6.14
CA VAL A 80 24.41 19.47 -7.08
C VAL A 80 25.03 20.70 -7.73
N LYS A 81 26.33 20.93 -7.55
CA LYS A 81 27.04 22.00 -8.25
C LYS A 81 26.87 21.73 -9.76
N PRO A 82 26.28 22.65 -10.54
CA PRO A 82 26.19 22.45 -11.98
C PRO A 82 27.61 22.39 -12.56
N SER A 83 27.89 21.36 -13.36
CA SER A 83 29.21 21.09 -13.95
C SER A 83 29.63 22.15 -14.99
N VAL A 84 28.74 23.09 -15.33
CA VAL A 84 28.91 24.13 -16.33
C VAL A 84 28.31 25.42 -15.76
N LYS A 85 28.84 26.61 -16.11
CA LYS A 85 28.33 27.96 -15.77
C LYS A 85 26.91 28.21 -16.32
N LEU A 86 25.96 27.35 -15.99
CA LEU A 86 24.56 27.45 -16.39
C LEU A 86 23.77 28.19 -15.32
N ILE A 87 23.01 29.16 -15.82
CA ILE A 87 21.82 29.81 -15.27
C ILE A 87 21.31 29.10 -14.00
N LYS A 88 21.20 29.84 -12.89
CA LYS A 88 20.74 29.37 -11.58
C LYS A 88 19.66 28.26 -11.73
N PRO A 89 19.84 27.08 -11.09
CA PRO A 89 18.89 25.99 -11.24
C PRO A 89 17.51 26.46 -10.77
N ARG A 90 16.59 26.58 -11.73
CA ARG A 90 15.24 27.13 -11.48
C ARG A 90 14.33 26.19 -10.67
N ASN A 91 14.75 24.94 -10.48
CA ASN A 91 14.04 23.97 -9.66
C ASN A 91 14.95 23.55 -8.51
N THR A 92 14.50 23.69 -7.27
CA THR A 92 15.22 23.25 -6.08
C THR A 92 14.37 22.30 -5.24
N TYR A 93 15.06 21.35 -4.62
CA TYR A 93 14.49 20.43 -3.66
C TYR A 93 15.44 20.35 -2.49
N SER A 94 14.93 20.52 -1.26
CA SER A 94 15.73 20.29 -0.08
C SER A 94 15.00 19.57 1.04
N LEU A 95 15.75 18.73 1.74
CA LEU A 95 15.37 18.10 3.00
C LEU A 95 16.32 18.60 4.08
N GLN A 96 15.80 18.93 5.25
CA GLN A 96 16.60 19.30 6.40
C GLN A 96 15.92 18.92 7.71
N GLY A 97 16.60 18.15 8.57
CA GLY A 97 16.08 17.79 9.88
C GLY A 97 16.82 16.63 10.55
N ASN A 98 16.18 16.03 11.55
CA ASN A 98 16.75 14.96 12.37
C ASN A 98 16.03 13.62 12.10
N ILE A 99 16.77 12.52 12.13
CA ILE A 99 16.19 11.18 12.17
C ILE A 99 15.97 10.82 13.63
N SER A 100 14.70 10.58 14.00
CA SER A 100 14.31 10.26 15.38
C SER A 100 14.33 8.76 15.68
N GLU A 101 14.17 7.91 14.66
CA GLU A 101 14.07 6.46 14.82
C GLU A 101 14.57 5.75 13.55
N ILE A 102 15.34 4.66 13.70
CA ILE A 102 15.85 3.83 12.61
C ILE A 102 15.51 2.35 12.87
N HIS A 103 14.79 1.73 11.92
CA HIS A 103 14.45 0.30 11.88
C HIS A 103 15.10 -0.38 10.68
N SER A 104 14.92 -1.70 10.57
CA SER A 104 15.43 -2.49 9.44
C SER A 104 14.79 -2.15 8.09
N ASP A 105 13.56 -1.62 8.10
CA ASP A 105 12.72 -1.41 6.91
C ASP A 105 12.16 0.01 6.78
N TYR A 106 12.34 0.87 7.78
CA TYR A 106 12.00 2.30 7.71
C TYR A 106 12.87 3.16 8.63
N PHE A 107 12.90 4.46 8.39
CA PHE A 107 13.35 5.44 9.39
C PHE A 107 12.41 6.66 9.44
N LYS A 108 12.32 7.27 10.63
CA LYS A 108 11.44 8.40 10.94
C LYS A 108 12.22 9.71 10.96
N PHE A 109 11.97 10.55 9.97
CA PHE A 109 12.56 11.87 9.78
C PHE A 109 11.64 12.97 10.34
N ILE A 110 12.18 13.91 11.11
CA ILE A 110 11.46 15.08 11.63
C ILE A 110 12.19 16.31 11.11
N GLY A 111 11.53 17.09 10.25
CA GLY A 111 12.20 18.20 9.60
C GLY A 111 11.33 18.95 8.61
N ASN A 112 12.01 19.58 7.65
CA ASN A 112 11.42 20.37 6.59
C ASN A 112 11.70 19.72 5.24
N ILE A 113 10.69 19.71 4.39
CA ILE A 113 10.81 19.44 2.96
C ILE A 113 10.51 20.75 2.23
N THR A 114 11.49 21.31 1.54
CA THR A 114 11.33 22.55 0.77
C THR A 114 11.43 22.23 -0.71
N THR A 115 10.52 22.78 -1.51
CA THR A 115 10.54 22.60 -2.95
C THR A 115 10.27 23.93 -3.62
N GLN A 116 10.95 24.20 -4.72
CA GLN A 116 10.69 25.34 -5.57
C GLN A 116 10.73 24.81 -7.00
N LEU A 117 9.60 24.81 -7.69
CA LEU A 117 9.51 24.33 -9.07
C LEU A 117 9.01 25.42 -10.00
N ASN A 118 9.51 25.41 -11.24
CA ASN A 118 8.98 26.23 -12.32
C ASN A 118 7.49 25.99 -12.58
N SER A 119 7.01 24.76 -12.38
CA SER A 119 5.59 24.43 -12.56
C SER A 119 4.68 25.15 -11.57
N ASP A 120 5.25 25.71 -10.51
CA ASP A 120 4.54 26.32 -9.40
C ASP A 120 4.91 27.82 -9.30
N ASN A 121 5.16 28.46 -10.44
CA ASN A 121 5.57 29.86 -10.57
C ASN A 121 6.80 30.23 -9.70
N GLN A 122 7.69 29.26 -9.46
CA GLN A 122 8.85 29.41 -8.58
C GLN A 122 8.51 29.76 -7.12
N ASN A 123 7.28 29.48 -6.69
CA ASN A 123 6.92 29.59 -5.27
C ASN A 123 7.72 28.56 -4.46
N LYS A 124 8.38 29.04 -3.41
CA LYS A 124 9.11 28.21 -2.46
C LYS A 124 8.14 27.70 -1.41
N CYS A 125 7.87 26.40 -1.42
CA CYS A 125 6.94 25.78 -0.47
C CYS A 125 7.69 24.88 0.49
N THR A 126 7.41 25.06 1.77
CA THR A 126 8.05 24.31 2.85
C THR A 126 6.99 23.55 3.63
N GLN A 127 7.16 22.23 3.74
CA GLN A 127 6.35 21.39 4.61
C GLN A 127 7.19 20.96 5.81
N ARG A 128 6.79 21.37 7.01
CA ARG A 128 7.38 20.91 8.27
C ARG A 128 6.57 19.75 8.83
N GLY A 129 7.24 18.72 9.35
CA GLY A 129 6.52 17.61 9.98
C GLY A 129 7.35 16.35 10.22
N ILE A 130 6.63 15.26 10.40
CA ILE A 130 7.16 13.91 10.57
C ILE A 130 6.96 13.14 9.27
N PHE A 131 8.04 12.55 8.79
CA PHE A 131 8.13 11.85 7.52
C PHE A 131 8.71 10.46 7.74
N TYR A 132 8.36 9.53 6.86
CA TYR A 132 8.84 8.16 6.92
C TYR A 132 9.49 7.79 5.60
N PHE A 133 10.73 7.33 5.65
CA PHE A 133 11.37 6.68 4.51
C PHE A 133 11.30 5.17 4.73
N SER A 134 10.81 4.45 3.73
CA SER A 134 10.70 2.99 3.76
C SER A 134 11.68 2.37 2.77
N TYR A 135 12.24 1.24 3.17
CA TYR A 135 13.08 0.41 2.31
C TYR A 135 12.25 -0.21 1.18
N PHE A 136 12.78 -0.17 -0.04
CA PHE A 136 12.16 -0.74 -1.24
C PHE A 136 13.23 -1.40 -2.12
N LYS A 137 13.01 -2.67 -2.48
CA LYS A 137 13.87 -3.42 -3.42
C LYS A 137 13.01 -4.14 -4.45
N ALA A 138 13.07 -3.68 -5.69
CA ALA A 138 12.48 -4.41 -6.80
C ALA A 138 13.48 -5.44 -7.36
N THR A 139 13.00 -6.58 -7.83
CA THR A 139 13.83 -7.62 -8.44
C THR A 139 14.65 -7.04 -9.59
N GLY A 140 15.97 -7.25 -9.54
CA GLY A 140 16.91 -6.75 -10.56
C GLY A 140 17.19 -5.24 -10.51
N LYS A 141 16.73 -4.51 -9.47
CA LYS A 141 17.03 -3.08 -9.29
C LYS A 141 17.80 -2.83 -8.00
N PRO A 142 18.61 -1.76 -7.93
CA PRO A 142 19.22 -1.31 -6.68
C PRO A 142 18.17 -1.07 -5.61
N ALA A 143 18.55 -1.33 -4.37
CA ALA A 143 17.73 -1.01 -3.20
C ALA A 143 17.61 0.51 -3.03
N LYS A 144 16.45 0.97 -2.56
CA LYS A 144 16.15 2.38 -2.39
C LYS A 144 15.41 2.64 -1.09
N TRP A 145 15.58 3.83 -0.54
CA TRP A 145 14.75 4.39 0.51
C TRP A 145 13.78 5.39 -0.10
N ARG A 146 12.48 5.15 0.06
CA ARG A 146 11.40 5.97 -0.52
C ARG A 146 10.62 6.68 0.58
N LEU A 147 10.42 7.99 0.43
CA LEU A 147 9.50 8.76 1.26
C LEU A 147 8.06 8.25 1.08
N LEU A 148 7.36 7.93 2.17
CA LEU A 148 5.98 7.42 2.12
C LEU A 148 4.95 8.53 1.85
N GLN A 149 5.26 9.77 2.20
CA GLN A 149 4.43 10.94 1.94
C GLN A 149 4.60 11.42 0.49
N ASN A 150 3.73 10.93 -0.41
CA ASN A 150 3.83 11.17 -1.85
C ASN A 150 3.09 12.45 -2.32
N ARG A 151 3.07 13.54 -1.55
CA ARG A 151 2.41 14.79 -1.96
C ARG A 151 3.42 15.93 -2.12
N HIS A 152 3.24 16.70 -3.18
CA HIS A 152 3.99 17.93 -3.43
C HIS A 152 3.68 18.97 -2.34
N THR A 153 4.66 19.77 -1.94
CA THR A 153 4.48 20.74 -0.84
C THR A 153 3.60 21.93 -1.28
N CYS A 154 3.72 22.38 -2.53
CA CYS A 154 2.90 23.47 -3.09
C CYS A 154 1.52 23.04 -3.62
N ALA A 155 1.36 21.78 -4.02
CA ALA A 155 0.24 21.37 -4.86
C ALA A 155 -0.19 19.95 -4.50
N ASN A 156 -1.42 19.56 -4.84
CA ASN A 156 -1.86 18.18 -4.66
C ASN A 156 -1.35 17.26 -5.79
N LYS A 157 -0.06 17.39 -6.16
CA LYS A 157 0.59 16.56 -7.18
C LYS A 157 1.29 15.37 -6.51
N PRO A 158 1.26 14.18 -7.15
CA PRO A 158 2.01 13.03 -6.65
C PRO A 158 3.51 13.28 -6.81
N VAL A 159 4.26 12.96 -5.77
CA VAL A 159 5.72 13.09 -5.72
C VAL A 159 6.33 11.79 -5.26
N ILE A 160 7.43 11.40 -5.90
CA ILE A 160 8.26 10.28 -5.47
C ILE A 160 9.61 10.86 -5.04
N VAL A 161 10.01 10.59 -3.79
CA VAL A 161 11.34 10.95 -3.29
C VAL A 161 12.07 9.67 -2.94
N GLU A 162 13.18 9.41 -3.61
CA GLU A 162 13.96 8.18 -3.44
C GLU A 162 15.46 8.47 -3.39
N PHE A 163 16.19 7.79 -2.52
CA PHE A 163 17.64 7.72 -2.61
C PHE A 163 18.12 6.27 -2.50
N SER A 164 19.25 5.98 -3.15
CA SER A 164 19.90 4.67 -3.05
C SER A 164 20.84 4.70 -1.85
N ALA A 165 20.62 3.83 -0.86
CA ALA A 165 21.68 3.55 0.11
C ALA A 165 22.80 2.76 -0.59
N ASN A 166 24.02 2.80 -0.03
CA ASN A 166 25.21 2.13 -0.54
C ASN A 166 24.87 0.86 -1.35
N PRO A 167 25.23 0.78 -2.65
CA PRO A 167 24.79 -0.30 -3.54
C PRO A 167 25.14 -1.71 -3.05
N GLU A 168 26.14 -1.85 -2.17
CA GLU A 168 26.55 -3.12 -1.58
C GLU A 168 25.67 -3.56 -0.40
N TRP A 169 24.93 -2.64 0.23
CA TRP A 169 24.09 -2.97 1.37
C TRP A 169 22.78 -3.63 0.92
N LYS A 170 22.65 -4.90 1.27
CA LYS A 170 21.40 -5.67 1.17
C LYS A 170 20.89 -5.89 2.60
N PRO A 171 19.70 -5.41 3.00
CA PRO A 171 19.11 -5.88 4.23
C PRO A 171 18.99 -7.39 4.12
N ARG A 172 19.34 -8.10 5.20
CA ARG A 172 19.04 -9.52 5.28
C ARG A 172 17.53 -9.65 5.07
N PRO A 173 17.05 -10.54 4.16
CA PRO A 173 15.67 -10.98 4.27
C PRO A 173 15.53 -11.44 5.71
N THR A 174 14.59 -10.84 6.45
CA THR A 174 14.39 -11.13 7.86
C THR A 174 14.18 -12.63 7.99
N SER A 175 15.23 -13.36 8.34
CA SER A 175 15.20 -14.79 8.66
C SER A 175 14.66 -14.98 10.08
N LYS A 176 13.65 -14.20 10.46
CA LYS A 176 12.72 -14.60 11.50
C LYS A 176 11.81 -15.60 10.82
N LYS A 177 11.79 -16.82 11.37
CA LYS A 177 10.85 -17.91 11.06
C LYS A 177 9.66 -17.39 10.24
N LEU A 178 9.65 -17.74 8.95
CA LEU A 178 8.60 -17.44 7.97
C LEU A 178 7.27 -18.15 8.29
N SER A 179 6.99 -18.43 9.57
CA SER A 179 5.68 -18.78 10.09
C SER A 179 4.91 -17.47 10.27
N LEU A 180 4.13 -17.09 9.26
CA LEU A 180 3.01 -16.10 9.24
C LEU A 180 2.96 -15.22 7.97
N TRP A 181 3.55 -15.63 6.86
CA TRP A 181 3.30 -14.93 5.59
C TRP A 181 2.03 -15.45 4.94
N GLY A 182 0.94 -14.76 5.23
CA GLY A 182 -0.17 -14.67 4.32
C GLY A 182 -0.83 -13.31 4.48
N ILE A 183 -0.53 -12.40 3.55
CA ILE A 183 -1.51 -11.38 3.17
C ILE A 183 -2.81 -12.14 2.95
N GLY A 184 -3.89 -11.66 3.54
CA GLY A 184 -5.17 -12.36 3.50
C GLY A 184 -6.26 -11.48 2.96
N MET A 185 -7.45 -12.07 2.93
CA MET A 185 -8.67 -11.43 2.44
C MET A 185 -9.75 -11.50 3.51
N ILE A 186 -10.64 -10.53 3.46
CA ILE A 186 -11.86 -10.49 4.25
C ILE A 186 -13.01 -10.89 3.30
N THR A 187 -13.72 -11.97 3.62
CA THR A 187 -14.80 -12.51 2.76
C THR A 187 -15.97 -13.00 3.61
N LYS A 188 -17.19 -12.79 3.09
CA LYS A 188 -18.41 -13.53 3.42
C LYS A 188 -18.51 -14.68 2.43
N ASN A 189 -19.08 -15.83 2.82
CA ASN A 189 -19.26 -17.01 1.96
C ASN A 189 -19.58 -16.61 0.50
N LEU A 190 -18.68 -16.93 -0.42
CA LEU A 190 -18.73 -16.52 -1.82
C LEU A 190 -19.92 -17.18 -2.56
N ARG A 191 -21.14 -16.62 -2.45
CA ARG A 191 -22.25 -16.99 -3.34
C ARG A 191 -21.99 -16.43 -4.74
N THR A 192 -21.97 -17.31 -5.73
CA THR A 192 -21.62 -17.00 -7.11
C THR A 192 -22.82 -16.49 -7.89
N ASP A 193 -23.28 -15.28 -7.61
CA ASP A 193 -24.30 -14.64 -8.44
C ASP A 193 -23.67 -13.80 -9.55
N ARG A 194 -24.33 -13.80 -10.71
CA ARG A 194 -23.94 -13.05 -11.90
C ARG A 194 -24.37 -11.59 -11.69
N GLY A 195 -23.42 -10.73 -11.36
CA GLY A 195 -23.64 -9.30 -11.24
C GLY A 195 -22.45 -8.47 -11.72
N ASN A 196 -22.73 -7.20 -12.03
CA ASN A 196 -21.74 -6.15 -12.18
C ASN A 196 -20.95 -6.02 -10.86
N PHE A 197 -19.63 -5.83 -10.97
CA PHE A 197 -18.63 -5.61 -9.92
C PHE A 197 -19.08 -5.66 -8.43
N ARG A 198 -18.43 -6.51 -7.61
CA ARG A 198 -18.67 -6.66 -6.18
C ARG A 198 -17.37 -6.54 -5.37
N ILE A 199 -17.34 -5.64 -4.40
CA ILE A 199 -16.35 -5.65 -3.30
C ILE A 199 -16.95 -6.51 -2.20
N LEU A 200 -16.22 -7.53 -1.74
CA LEU A 200 -16.60 -8.32 -0.59
C LEU A 200 -16.25 -7.52 0.66
N PHE A 201 -17.27 -6.94 1.27
CA PHE A 201 -17.16 -6.09 2.45
C PHE A 201 -18.44 -6.22 3.27
N PRO A 202 -18.38 -6.02 4.61
CA PRO A 202 -19.59 -6.06 5.42
C PRO A 202 -20.64 -5.06 4.95
N GLU A 203 -21.88 -5.54 4.76
CA GLU A 203 -23.02 -4.72 4.36
C GLU A 203 -23.30 -3.60 5.37
N GLN A 204 -23.12 -3.90 6.65
CA GLN A 204 -23.21 -2.91 7.74
C GLN A 204 -21.94 -2.07 7.90
N GLY A 205 -20.90 -2.37 7.12
CA GLY A 205 -19.58 -1.81 7.29
C GLY A 205 -18.77 -2.39 8.45
N ILE A 206 -17.50 -2.00 8.52
CA ILE A 206 -16.62 -2.29 9.66
C ILE A 206 -16.90 -1.24 10.72
N THR A 207 -17.63 -1.61 11.77
CA THR A 207 -18.07 -0.67 12.81
C THR A 207 -16.96 -0.26 13.77
N ASN A 208 -15.92 -1.10 13.92
CA ASN A 208 -14.80 -0.83 14.81
C ASN A 208 -13.48 -0.89 14.04
N LEU A 209 -12.87 0.28 13.85
CA LEU A 209 -11.46 0.42 13.53
C LEU A 209 -10.67 0.94 14.71
N TYR A 210 -9.46 0.42 14.84
CA TYR A 210 -8.54 0.72 15.90
C TYR A 210 -7.27 1.38 15.34
N ASP A 211 -6.66 2.29 16.11
CA ASP A 211 -5.39 2.93 15.77
C ASP A 211 -4.21 1.94 15.84
N LYS A 212 -4.30 0.98 16.74
CA LYS A 212 -3.36 -0.14 16.95
C LYS A 212 -4.12 -1.37 17.48
N PRO A 213 -3.51 -2.57 17.47
CA PRO A 213 -4.08 -3.73 18.14
C PRO A 213 -4.37 -3.43 19.62
N ASN A 214 -5.57 -3.82 20.09
CA ASN A 214 -6.09 -3.49 21.42
C ASN A 214 -6.11 -1.97 21.75
N GLY A 215 -6.07 -1.13 20.73
CA GLY A 215 -6.06 0.33 20.87
C GLY A 215 -7.45 0.93 21.05
N GLN A 216 -7.53 2.24 20.87
CA GLN A 216 -8.80 2.96 20.94
C GLN A 216 -9.55 2.82 19.61
N LYS A 217 -10.88 2.79 19.68
CA LYS A 217 -11.71 2.89 18.49
C LYS A 217 -11.55 4.28 17.91
N VAL A 218 -11.09 4.37 16.66
CA VAL A 218 -10.83 5.64 15.98
C VAL A 218 -11.75 5.87 14.80
N ALA A 219 -12.42 4.83 14.32
CA ALA A 219 -13.30 4.96 13.17
C ALA A 219 -14.33 3.82 13.04
N ALA A 220 -15.37 4.08 12.27
CA ALA A 220 -16.16 3.08 11.57
C ALA A 220 -16.04 3.31 10.05
N ILE A 221 -16.14 2.26 9.24
CA ILE A 221 -16.13 2.32 7.78
C ILE A 221 -17.41 1.70 7.24
N ASN A 222 -18.18 2.43 6.43
CA ASN A 222 -19.26 1.84 5.63
C ASN A 222 -18.99 2.02 4.12
N ILE A 223 -19.36 1.05 3.29
CA ILE A 223 -19.35 1.22 1.83
C ILE A 223 -20.58 2.03 1.44
N ASN A 224 -20.34 3.19 0.86
CA ASN A 224 -21.35 3.89 0.11
C ASN A 224 -21.01 3.84 -1.39
N LEU A 225 -21.72 2.98 -2.12
CA LEU A 225 -21.60 2.87 -3.58
C LEU A 225 -22.36 4.03 -4.25
N TYR A 226 -21.94 5.28 -4.02
CA TYR A 226 -22.45 6.39 -4.80
C TYR A 226 -21.87 6.36 -6.23
N LYS A 227 -22.72 6.67 -7.21
CA LYS A 227 -22.36 6.87 -8.63
C LYS A 227 -21.59 8.20 -8.86
N GLU A 228 -20.82 8.68 -7.88
CA GLU A 228 -20.05 9.92 -8.05
C GLU A 228 -18.82 9.65 -8.94
N LYS A 229 -18.57 10.53 -9.92
CA LYS A 229 -17.42 10.42 -10.83
C LYS A 229 -16.12 10.73 -10.06
N PHE A 230 -15.50 9.72 -9.47
CA PHE A 230 -14.17 9.87 -8.84
C PHE A 230 -13.03 9.68 -9.86
N MET A 231 -12.07 10.62 -9.87
CA MET A 231 -10.80 10.53 -10.58
C MET A 231 -9.64 10.57 -9.56
N PRO A 232 -9.08 9.42 -9.14
CA PRO A 232 -7.92 9.43 -8.25
C PRO A 232 -6.69 10.04 -8.92
N ALA A 233 -6.01 10.91 -8.19
CA ALA A 233 -4.72 11.45 -8.58
C ALA A 233 -3.67 10.32 -8.72
N GLY A 234 -2.82 10.38 -9.74
CA GLY A 234 -1.74 9.42 -9.97
C GLY A 234 -2.12 8.14 -10.73
N LEU A 235 -3.35 8.00 -11.22
CA LEU A 235 -3.73 6.93 -12.14
C LEU A 235 -3.75 7.42 -13.59
N THR A 236 -3.28 6.59 -14.51
CA THR A 236 -3.39 6.83 -15.95
C THR A 236 -4.86 6.76 -16.41
N THR A 237 -5.21 7.43 -17.50
CA THR A 237 -6.56 7.38 -18.11
C THR A 237 -7.04 5.93 -18.36
N ARG A 238 -6.11 5.03 -18.70
CA ARG A 238 -6.40 3.59 -18.88
C ARG A 238 -6.73 2.89 -17.57
N GLN A 239 -6.03 3.21 -16.49
CA GLN A 239 -6.34 2.73 -15.14
C GLN A 239 -7.68 3.32 -14.68
N ILE A 240 -7.92 4.61 -14.89
CA ILE A 240 -9.20 5.26 -14.55
C ILE A 240 -10.35 4.56 -15.27
N LYS A 241 -10.24 4.28 -16.57
CA LYS A 241 -11.28 3.53 -17.32
C LYS A 241 -11.50 2.11 -16.79
N TYR A 242 -10.44 1.43 -16.35
CA TYR A 242 -10.52 0.10 -15.73
C TYR A 242 -11.15 0.13 -14.33
N TYR A 243 -10.85 1.17 -13.54
CA TYR A 243 -11.28 1.33 -12.16
C TYR A 243 -12.55 2.17 -12.00
N ARG A 244 -13.07 2.79 -13.07
CA ARG A 244 -14.28 3.64 -13.03
C ARG A 244 -15.48 2.93 -12.41
N ASN A 245 -15.53 1.61 -12.55
CA ASN A 245 -16.58 0.75 -12.01
C ASN A 245 -16.20 0.09 -10.66
N ILE A 246 -15.03 0.42 -10.11
CA ILE A 246 -14.38 -0.23 -8.95
C ILE A 246 -14.32 0.71 -7.74
N PHE A 247 -14.50 2.01 -7.94
CA PHE A 247 -14.46 2.99 -6.86
C PHE A 247 -15.72 2.89 -6.00
N GLY A 248 -15.56 2.35 -4.80
CA GLY A 248 -16.46 2.62 -3.69
C GLY A 248 -15.92 3.78 -2.87
N THR A 249 -16.81 4.65 -2.40
CA THR A 249 -16.47 5.61 -1.35
C THR A 249 -16.77 4.94 -0.01
N LEU A 250 -15.80 4.94 0.88
CA LEU A 250 -16.02 4.56 2.26
C LEU A 250 -16.33 5.81 3.09
N LEU A 251 -17.34 5.73 3.93
CA LEU A 251 -17.60 6.75 4.95
C LEU A 251 -16.84 6.37 6.22
N ILE A 252 -15.91 7.22 6.64
CA ILE A 252 -15.25 7.13 7.94
C ILE A 252 -15.99 7.99 8.94
N HIS A 253 -16.49 7.39 10.01
CA HIS A 253 -17.01 8.12 11.15
C HIS A 253 -15.92 8.24 12.21
N ARG A 254 -15.44 9.45 12.53
CA ARG A 254 -14.42 9.71 13.56
C ARG A 254 -14.78 10.95 14.37
N ASN A 255 -14.78 10.85 15.70
CA ASN A 255 -15.01 11.98 16.61
C ASN A 255 -16.25 12.82 16.22
N ASN A 256 -17.39 12.18 15.98
CA ASN A 256 -18.64 12.80 15.51
C ASN A 256 -18.57 13.51 14.14
N SER A 257 -17.47 13.37 13.40
CA SER A 257 -17.34 13.83 12.02
C SER A 257 -17.42 12.66 11.04
N VAL A 258 -18.03 12.88 9.88
CA VAL A 258 -18.07 11.91 8.77
C VAL A 258 -17.15 12.40 7.68
N SER A 259 -16.07 11.64 7.41
CA SER A 259 -15.13 11.90 6.33
C SER A 259 -15.30 10.85 5.23
N LYS A 260 -15.53 11.30 3.99
CA LYS A 260 -15.48 10.42 2.82
C LYS A 260 -14.02 10.06 2.51
N ILE A 261 -13.68 8.77 2.48
CA ILE A 261 -12.42 8.29 1.87
C ILE A 261 -12.76 7.47 0.63
N ASN A 262 -11.94 7.61 -0.41
CA ASN A 262 -12.07 6.77 -1.58
C ASN A 262 -11.14 5.58 -1.44
N ILE A 263 -11.64 4.37 -1.73
CA ILE A 263 -10.80 3.18 -1.70
C ILE A 263 -9.78 3.28 -2.82
N HIS A 264 -8.50 3.32 -2.45
CA HIS A 264 -7.42 3.28 -3.40
C HIS A 264 -7.32 1.89 -4.02
N PRO A 265 -7.14 1.75 -5.36
CA PRO A 265 -7.04 0.45 -6.00
C PRO A 265 -5.94 -0.46 -5.45
N GLN A 266 -4.88 0.09 -4.84
CA GLN A 266 -3.81 -0.68 -4.21
C GLN A 266 -4.25 -1.39 -2.92
N ASP A 267 -5.32 -0.92 -2.28
CA ASP A 267 -5.90 -1.54 -1.09
C ASP A 267 -6.85 -2.70 -1.43
N MET A 268 -7.08 -2.96 -2.72
CA MET A 268 -7.98 -4.02 -3.18
C MET A 268 -7.23 -5.06 -4.01
N ILE A 269 -7.71 -6.30 -3.93
CA ILE A 269 -7.21 -7.40 -4.75
C ILE A 269 -8.38 -8.01 -5.50
N LYS A 270 -8.18 -8.23 -6.80
CA LYS A 270 -9.14 -8.98 -7.62
C LYS A 270 -8.98 -10.47 -7.36
N VAL A 271 -10.02 -11.12 -6.85
CA VAL A 271 -10.04 -12.58 -6.57
C VAL A 271 -10.64 -13.38 -7.72
N LYS A 272 -11.63 -12.82 -8.44
CA LYS A 272 -12.33 -13.44 -9.56
C LYS A 272 -12.87 -12.36 -10.49
N SER A 273 -13.36 -12.74 -11.68
CA SER A 273 -14.08 -11.81 -12.56
C SER A 273 -15.17 -11.08 -11.79
N ASN A 274 -15.07 -9.76 -11.71
CA ASN A 274 -15.97 -8.86 -10.98
C ASN A 274 -15.97 -8.99 -9.44
N TYR A 275 -15.05 -9.74 -8.82
CA TYR A 275 -14.98 -9.85 -7.35
C TYR A 275 -13.65 -9.31 -6.82
N TYR A 276 -13.74 -8.44 -5.82
CA TYR A 276 -12.62 -7.76 -5.18
C TYR A 276 -12.71 -7.92 -3.68
N VAL A 277 -11.55 -8.02 -3.02
CA VAL A 277 -11.41 -8.12 -1.57
C VAL A 277 -10.50 -7.01 -1.06
N ILE A 278 -10.68 -6.62 0.20
CA ILE A 278 -9.74 -5.73 0.88
C ILE A 278 -8.47 -6.51 1.19
N LYS A 279 -7.34 -5.88 0.88
CA LYS A 279 -6.03 -6.38 1.23
C LYS A 279 -5.78 -6.23 2.73
N VAL A 280 -5.33 -7.32 3.35
CA VAL A 280 -4.73 -7.29 4.69
C VAL A 280 -3.22 -7.12 4.57
N TYR A 281 -2.67 -6.07 5.17
CA TYR A 281 -1.25 -5.74 5.09
C TYR A 281 -0.42 -6.39 6.18
N GLN A 282 -1.02 -6.54 7.36
CA GLN A 282 -0.38 -7.14 8.52
C GLN A 282 -1.43 -7.81 9.38
N VAL A 283 -1.05 -8.92 10.01
CA VAL A 283 -1.81 -9.54 11.11
C VAL A 283 -0.99 -9.39 12.38
N LYS A 284 -1.60 -8.88 13.45
CA LYS A 284 -0.94 -8.72 14.74
C LYS A 284 -1.99 -8.81 15.86
N ASP A 285 -1.74 -9.65 16.86
CA ASP A 285 -2.56 -9.80 18.07
C ASP A 285 -4.06 -10.01 17.79
N ASN A 286 -4.41 -10.79 16.76
CA ASN A 286 -5.78 -10.99 16.25
C ASN A 286 -6.46 -9.75 15.63
N TYR A 287 -5.66 -8.78 15.18
CA TYR A 287 -6.08 -7.64 14.38
C TYR A 287 -5.47 -7.68 12.98
N LEU A 288 -6.21 -7.14 12.02
CA LEU A 288 -5.82 -7.03 10.61
C LEU A 288 -5.59 -5.56 10.28
N GLN A 289 -4.41 -5.21 9.79
CA GLN A 289 -4.17 -3.88 9.23
C GLN A 289 -4.75 -3.80 7.82
N ILE A 290 -5.63 -2.83 7.59
CA ILE A 290 -6.35 -2.65 6.31
C ILE A 290 -6.29 -1.20 5.82
N LEU A 291 -6.51 -1.02 4.51
CA LEU A 291 -6.68 0.29 3.85
C LEU A 291 -5.58 1.37 4.10
N PRO A 292 -4.30 1.05 4.28
CA PRO A 292 -3.26 2.03 4.57
C PRO A 292 -2.97 3.00 3.42
N SER A 293 -3.34 2.72 2.16
CA SER A 293 -3.20 3.70 1.08
C SER A 293 -4.39 4.67 1.03
N SER A 294 -5.57 4.22 1.43
CA SER A 294 -6.78 5.04 1.54
C SER A 294 -6.80 5.88 2.83
N MET A 295 -6.10 5.43 3.87
CA MET A 295 -6.03 6.08 5.17
C MET A 295 -4.67 6.74 5.38
N LYS A 296 -4.66 7.99 5.85
CA LYS A 296 -3.41 8.70 6.22
C LYS A 296 -2.68 8.07 7.41
N HIS A 297 -3.31 7.10 8.09
CA HIS A 297 -2.82 6.44 9.29
C HIS A 297 -3.08 4.93 9.20
N LYS A 298 -2.40 4.15 10.05
CA LYS A 298 -2.69 2.72 10.17
C LYS A 298 -4.09 2.54 10.76
N ALA A 299 -4.87 1.63 10.18
CA ALA A 299 -6.16 1.22 10.71
C ALA A 299 -6.20 -0.29 10.85
N TRP A 300 -6.70 -0.72 11.99
CA TRP A 300 -6.75 -2.12 12.39
C TRP A 300 -8.20 -2.52 12.62
N VAL A 301 -8.56 -3.72 12.17
CA VAL A 301 -9.87 -4.33 12.46
C VAL A 301 -9.65 -5.63 13.23
N SER A 302 -10.45 -5.88 14.27
CA SER A 302 -10.39 -7.13 15.02
C SER A 302 -10.96 -8.29 14.20
N ILE A 303 -10.27 -9.43 14.18
CA ILE A 303 -10.78 -10.66 13.54
C ILE A 303 -12.08 -11.10 14.22
N LYS A 304 -12.18 -10.94 15.55
CA LYS A 304 -13.39 -11.26 16.32
C LYS A 304 -14.58 -10.38 15.90
N ASP A 305 -14.34 -9.10 15.63
CA ASP A 305 -15.41 -8.19 15.20
C ASP A 305 -15.88 -8.51 13.78
N LEU A 306 -14.97 -8.88 12.89
CA LEU A 306 -15.33 -9.38 11.55
C LEU A 306 -16.15 -10.68 11.63
N ALA A 307 -15.75 -11.61 12.49
CA ALA A 307 -16.44 -12.88 12.66
C ALA A 307 -17.89 -12.69 13.13
N LYS A 308 -18.15 -11.75 14.04
CA LYS A 308 -19.52 -11.37 14.47
C LYS A 308 -20.40 -10.87 13.32
N GLN A 309 -19.79 -10.32 12.27
CA GLN A 309 -20.48 -9.84 11.07
C GLN A 309 -20.58 -10.93 9.97
N GLY A 310 -20.17 -12.17 10.27
CA GLY A 310 -20.16 -13.28 9.31
C GLY A 310 -19.01 -13.23 8.30
N PHE A 311 -17.95 -12.47 8.60
CA PHE A 311 -16.75 -12.40 7.77
C PHE A 311 -15.63 -13.22 8.37
N GLN A 312 -14.90 -13.93 7.51
CA GLN A 312 -13.74 -14.68 7.91
C GLN A 312 -12.50 -14.10 7.24
N TYR A 313 -11.42 -14.06 8.03
CA TYR A 313 -10.10 -13.82 7.51
C TYR A 313 -9.50 -15.16 7.07
N SER A 314 -9.03 -15.21 5.83
CA SER A 314 -8.21 -16.32 5.33
C SER A 314 -6.94 -15.74 4.73
N SER A 315 -5.81 -16.34 5.09
CA SER A 315 -4.56 -16.08 4.40
C SER A 315 -4.67 -16.53 2.93
N TRP A 316 -3.92 -15.92 2.01
CA TRP A 316 -3.92 -16.36 0.61
C TRP A 316 -3.46 -17.80 0.46
N ARG A 317 -2.51 -18.25 1.28
CA ARG A 317 -2.03 -19.62 1.28
C ARG A 317 -3.17 -20.58 1.62
N ASP A 318 -3.86 -20.32 2.73
CA ASP A 318 -4.95 -21.19 3.20
C ASP A 318 -6.11 -21.16 2.22
N TYR A 319 -6.42 -19.99 1.65
CA TYR A 319 -7.42 -19.88 0.60
C TYR A 319 -7.08 -20.75 -0.63
N ILE A 320 -5.83 -20.70 -1.10
CA ILE A 320 -5.37 -21.49 -2.24
C ILE A 320 -5.43 -23.00 -1.91
N LEU A 321 -4.97 -23.39 -0.73
CA LEU A 321 -4.97 -24.79 -0.27
C LEU A 321 -6.38 -25.34 -0.08
N ASN A 322 -7.29 -24.57 0.51
CA ASN A 322 -8.70 -24.94 0.67
C ASN A 322 -9.41 -25.12 -0.68
N HIS A 323 -8.85 -24.55 -1.75
CA HIS A 323 -9.34 -24.69 -3.12
C HIS A 323 -8.46 -25.59 -3.99
N GLN A 324 -7.61 -26.44 -3.41
CA GLN A 324 -6.66 -27.28 -4.15
C GLN A 324 -7.30 -28.22 -5.19
N SER A 325 -8.56 -28.63 -4.95
CA SER A 325 -9.33 -29.45 -5.90
C SER A 325 -9.74 -28.68 -7.16
N LYS A 326 -9.70 -27.34 -7.13
CA LYS A 326 -9.98 -26.48 -8.28
C LYS A 326 -8.76 -26.39 -9.19
N SER A 327 -9.02 -25.92 -10.40
CA SER A 327 -7.96 -25.58 -11.34
C SER A 327 -7.63 -24.10 -11.27
N PHE A 328 -6.35 -23.79 -11.38
CA PHE A 328 -5.81 -22.45 -11.33
C PHE A 328 -5.21 -22.04 -12.67
N THR A 329 -5.01 -20.75 -12.84
CA THR A 329 -4.24 -20.12 -13.94
C THR A 329 -3.33 -19.06 -13.35
N PRO A 330 -2.25 -18.66 -14.05
CA PRO A 330 -1.47 -17.48 -13.65
C PRO A 330 -2.36 -16.25 -13.48
N SER A 331 -2.08 -15.44 -12.46
CA SER A 331 -2.78 -14.18 -12.20
C SER A 331 -2.43 -13.15 -13.27
N GLY A 332 -3.43 -12.63 -13.98
CA GLY A 332 -3.25 -11.56 -14.97
C GLY A 332 -2.28 -11.91 -16.12
N LYS A 333 -1.20 -11.13 -16.25
CA LYS A 333 -0.15 -11.32 -17.28
C LYS A 333 1.15 -11.91 -16.70
N ILE A 334 1.13 -12.38 -15.46
CA ILE A 334 2.31 -12.92 -14.77
C ILE A 334 2.72 -14.23 -15.46
N ALA A 335 4.02 -14.42 -15.63
CA ALA A 335 4.61 -15.68 -16.07
C ALA A 335 5.21 -16.40 -14.86
N LEU A 336 4.95 -17.69 -14.73
CA LEU A 336 5.37 -18.51 -13.60
C LEU A 336 6.37 -19.56 -14.06
N ASN A 337 7.53 -19.58 -13.41
CA ASN A 337 8.49 -20.67 -13.61
C ASN A 337 8.01 -21.88 -12.82
N VAL A 338 7.83 -23.01 -13.49
CA VAL A 338 7.73 -24.33 -12.86
C VAL A 338 9.15 -24.84 -12.69
N ARG A 339 9.50 -25.26 -11.48
CA ARG A 339 10.87 -25.69 -11.13
C ARG A 339 10.88 -27.09 -10.56
N LEU A 340 12.03 -27.75 -10.63
CA LEU A 340 12.17 -29.12 -10.12
C LEU A 340 12.02 -29.19 -8.59
N HIS A 341 12.53 -28.18 -7.88
CA HIS A 341 12.47 -28.02 -6.44
C HIS A 341 11.86 -26.67 -6.02
N SER A 342 11.47 -26.57 -4.75
CA SER A 342 10.78 -25.43 -4.15
C SER A 342 11.70 -24.23 -3.83
N ASN A 343 12.56 -23.83 -4.76
CA ASN A 343 13.45 -22.69 -4.59
C ASN A 343 13.73 -21.98 -5.93
N ALA A 344 14.24 -20.74 -5.87
CA ALA A 344 14.40 -19.91 -7.06
C ALA A 344 15.61 -20.29 -7.93
N GLN A 345 16.54 -21.07 -7.39
CA GLN A 345 17.79 -21.48 -8.03
C GLN A 345 17.63 -22.81 -8.79
N SER A 346 16.68 -23.64 -8.40
CA SER A 346 16.39 -24.93 -9.04
C SER A 346 16.06 -24.80 -10.52
N ASP A 347 16.46 -25.80 -11.29
CA ASP A 347 16.20 -25.87 -12.73
C ASP A 347 14.74 -25.62 -13.09
N LYS A 348 14.56 -24.90 -14.21
CA LYS A 348 13.25 -24.59 -14.75
C LYS A 348 12.79 -25.77 -15.60
N VAL A 349 11.63 -26.32 -15.26
CA VAL A 349 10.94 -27.33 -16.06
C VAL A 349 10.20 -26.68 -17.22
N THR A 350 9.46 -25.60 -16.96
CA THR A 350 8.72 -24.86 -18.00
C THR A 350 8.32 -23.46 -17.50
N LEU A 351 7.92 -22.59 -18.43
CA LEU A 351 7.36 -21.26 -18.17
C LEU A 351 5.87 -21.22 -18.49
N VAL A 352 5.05 -20.95 -17.48
CA VAL A 352 3.60 -20.93 -17.58
C VAL A 352 3.10 -19.50 -17.70
N LYS A 353 2.49 -19.15 -18.83
CA LYS A 353 2.01 -17.79 -19.10
C LYS A 353 0.62 -17.75 -19.72
N GLY A 354 -0.25 -16.93 -19.14
CA GLY A 354 -1.59 -16.70 -19.66
C GLY A 354 -2.56 -17.85 -19.40
N LYS A 355 -3.72 -17.81 -20.06
CA LYS A 355 -4.87 -18.64 -19.70
C LYS A 355 -4.93 -20.02 -20.36
N ARG A 356 -4.00 -20.35 -21.25
CA ARG A 356 -3.95 -21.68 -21.89
C ARG A 356 -3.36 -22.77 -20.99
N PHE A 357 -2.88 -22.39 -19.82
CA PHE A 357 -2.36 -23.33 -18.85
C PHE A 357 -3.38 -23.62 -17.75
N LYS A 358 -3.45 -24.88 -17.36
CA LYS A 358 -4.21 -25.37 -16.22
C LYS A 358 -3.21 -25.81 -15.15
N ILE A 359 -3.29 -25.20 -13.98
CA ILE A 359 -2.46 -25.55 -12.83
C ILE A 359 -3.35 -26.30 -11.83
N LYS A 360 -2.99 -27.51 -11.47
CA LYS A 360 -3.61 -28.27 -10.36
C LYS A 360 -2.61 -28.38 -9.23
N LEU A 361 -3.05 -28.09 -8.00
CA LEU A 361 -2.21 -28.26 -6.82
C LEU A 361 -2.21 -29.73 -6.42
N THR A 362 -1.08 -30.19 -5.88
CA THR A 362 -0.93 -31.55 -5.33
C THR A 362 -1.12 -31.62 -3.82
N GLY A 363 -1.24 -30.47 -3.15
CA GLY A 363 -1.30 -30.35 -1.69
C GLY A 363 0.07 -30.22 -1.01
N GLN A 364 1.16 -30.65 -1.66
CA GLN A 364 2.51 -30.46 -1.10
C GLN A 364 2.93 -28.99 -1.15
N THR A 365 3.44 -28.47 -0.03
CA THR A 365 3.87 -27.07 0.10
C THR A 365 5.22 -26.94 0.79
N ASN A 366 5.96 -25.90 0.43
CA ASN A 366 7.17 -25.46 1.12
C ASN A 366 7.22 -23.92 1.10
N GLY A 367 6.76 -23.30 2.19
CA GLY A 367 6.61 -21.85 2.28
C GLY A 367 5.67 -21.29 1.21
N ALA A 368 6.17 -20.37 0.39
CA ALA A 368 5.43 -19.76 -0.73
C ALA A 368 5.38 -20.64 -2.00
N TRP A 369 6.02 -21.81 -1.96
CA TRP A 369 6.05 -22.76 -3.07
C TRP A 369 5.02 -23.86 -2.87
N MET A 370 4.32 -24.20 -3.94
CA MET A 370 3.40 -25.34 -3.97
C MET A 370 3.75 -26.24 -5.14
N LYS A 371 3.70 -27.55 -4.91
CA LYS A 371 3.91 -28.53 -5.97
C LYS A 371 2.64 -28.68 -6.78
N VAL A 372 2.80 -28.68 -8.09
CA VAL A 372 1.72 -28.59 -9.06
C VAL A 372 1.89 -29.58 -10.21
N ALA A 373 0.76 -29.98 -10.78
CA ALA A 373 0.67 -30.54 -12.11
C ALA A 373 0.15 -29.46 -13.06
N VAL A 374 0.91 -29.18 -14.11
CA VAL A 374 0.58 -28.18 -15.13
C VAL A 374 0.21 -28.88 -16.43
N SER A 375 -0.83 -28.38 -17.10
CA SER A 375 -1.23 -28.85 -18.42
C SER A 375 -1.40 -27.67 -19.38
N GLN A 376 -0.77 -27.73 -20.54
CA GLN A 376 -1.01 -26.79 -21.64
C GLN A 376 -2.17 -27.27 -22.49
N LEU A 377 -3.14 -26.39 -22.71
CA LEU A 377 -4.31 -26.67 -23.54
C LEU A 377 -4.07 -26.19 -24.98
N SER A 378 -4.66 -26.90 -25.93
CA SER A 378 -4.69 -26.51 -27.34
C SER A 378 -5.35 -25.16 -27.56
N LYS A 379 -5.17 -24.57 -28.76
CA LYS A 379 -5.78 -23.27 -29.11
C LYS A 379 -7.30 -23.27 -28.91
N ASN A 380 -7.97 -24.38 -29.25
CA ASN A 380 -9.41 -24.60 -29.08
C ASN A 380 -9.79 -25.19 -27.70
N CYS A 381 -8.83 -25.33 -26.78
CA CYS A 381 -9.02 -25.81 -25.41
C CYS A 381 -9.56 -27.25 -25.29
N ARG A 382 -9.64 -28.02 -26.39
CA ARG A 382 -10.22 -29.37 -26.42
C ARG A 382 -9.24 -30.45 -26.01
N LYS A 383 -7.94 -30.24 -26.23
CA LYS A 383 -6.90 -31.24 -25.98
C LYS A 383 -5.82 -30.68 -25.07
N THR A 384 -5.27 -31.55 -24.22
CA THR A 384 -4.02 -31.25 -23.51
C THR A 384 -2.87 -31.57 -24.45
N ILE A 385 -1.98 -30.62 -24.67
CA ILE A 385 -0.80 -30.79 -25.53
C ILE A 385 0.36 -31.33 -24.69
N GLU A 386 0.64 -30.67 -23.58
CA GLU A 386 1.81 -30.97 -22.76
C GLU A 386 1.45 -30.98 -21.28
N LYS A 387 2.19 -31.77 -20.51
CA LYS A 387 2.06 -31.90 -19.07
C LYS A 387 3.41 -31.80 -18.40
N TRP A 388 3.46 -31.10 -17.28
CA TRP A 388 4.63 -31.01 -16.43
C TRP A 388 4.24 -31.15 -14.98
N GLN A 389 5.21 -31.53 -14.16
CA GLN A 389 5.12 -31.44 -12.71
C GLN A 389 6.30 -30.65 -12.18
N GLY A 390 6.09 -30.01 -11.03
CA GLY A 390 7.15 -29.28 -10.35
C GLY A 390 6.57 -28.32 -9.32
N TRP A 391 7.37 -27.36 -8.91
CA TRP A 391 7.05 -26.36 -7.91
C TRP A 391 6.87 -25.01 -8.57
N ILE A 392 5.80 -24.30 -8.17
CA ILE A 392 5.62 -22.89 -8.52
C ILE A 392 5.56 -22.06 -7.25
N LYS A 393 6.05 -20.82 -7.35
CA LYS A 393 5.92 -19.84 -6.28
C LYS A 393 4.53 -19.21 -6.35
N THR A 394 3.57 -19.76 -5.59
CA THR A 394 2.16 -19.36 -5.66
C THR A 394 1.89 -18.01 -5.01
N LEU A 395 2.78 -17.55 -4.13
CA LEU A 395 2.77 -16.21 -3.57
C LEU A 395 4.02 -15.44 -4.00
N ASP A 396 3.89 -14.16 -4.33
CA ASP A 396 5.05 -13.30 -4.58
C ASP A 396 5.81 -12.96 -3.29
N ASP A 397 6.92 -12.24 -3.41
CA ASP A 397 7.74 -11.81 -2.26
C ASP A 397 7.00 -10.85 -1.32
N THR A 398 5.89 -10.27 -1.77
CA THR A 398 5.02 -9.45 -0.95
C THR A 398 3.87 -10.26 -0.33
N GLY A 399 3.72 -11.55 -0.64
CA GLY A 399 2.68 -12.44 -0.08
C GLY A 399 1.37 -12.47 -0.87
N TYR A 400 1.35 -11.94 -2.11
CA TYR A 400 0.16 -11.93 -2.95
C TYR A 400 0.11 -13.11 -3.92
N PRO A 401 -1.10 -13.54 -4.33
CA PRO A 401 -1.29 -14.72 -5.17
C PRO A 401 -0.82 -14.49 -6.61
N ASN A 402 0.15 -15.30 -7.03
CA ASN A 402 0.60 -15.45 -8.41
C ASN A 402 -0.33 -16.32 -9.28
N ILE A 403 -1.28 -17.00 -8.64
CA ILE A 403 -2.30 -17.83 -9.29
C ILE A 403 -3.72 -17.43 -8.87
N GLN A 404 -4.69 -17.69 -9.74
CA GLN A 404 -6.10 -17.44 -9.48
C GLN A 404 -6.94 -18.66 -9.88
N ILE A 405 -8.07 -18.87 -9.22
CA ILE A 405 -9.01 -19.94 -9.58
C ILE A 405 -9.53 -19.68 -11.00
N ARG A 406 -9.46 -20.69 -11.84
CA ARG A 406 -9.95 -20.65 -13.21
C ARG A 406 -11.48 -20.57 -13.19
N SER A 407 -12.05 -19.45 -13.62
CA SER A 407 -13.50 -19.31 -13.81
C SER A 407 -13.96 -20.15 -15.01
N GLY A 408 -14.93 -21.05 -14.81
CA GLY A 408 -15.43 -21.99 -15.82
C GLY A 408 -16.29 -21.38 -16.92
N SER A 409 -15.86 -20.30 -17.60
CA SER A 409 -16.55 -19.84 -18.81
C SER A 409 -16.25 -20.80 -19.97
N ARG A 410 -17.28 -21.52 -20.42
CA ARG A 410 -17.20 -22.65 -21.36
C ARG A 410 -16.51 -22.37 -22.71
N ASN A 411 -16.34 -21.11 -23.14
CA ASN A 411 -15.97 -20.81 -24.54
C ASN A 411 -14.68 -20.02 -24.76
N ARG A 412 -13.85 -19.78 -23.75
CA ARG A 412 -12.52 -19.17 -23.96
C ARG A 412 -11.56 -19.79 -22.96
N CYS A 413 -10.43 -20.33 -23.41
CA CYS A 413 -9.30 -20.44 -22.50
C CYS A 413 -9.07 -19.05 -21.87
#